data_AF-T1HW49-F1
#
_entry.id   AF-T1HW49-F1
#
_cell.length_a   1.000
_cell.length_b   1.000
_cell.length_c   1.000
_cell.angle_alpha   90.00
_cell.angle_beta   90.00
_cell.angle_gamma   90.00
#
_symmetry.space_group_name_H-M   'P 1'
#
loop_
_entity.id
_entity.type
_entity.pdbx_description
1 polymer ?
#
loop_
_entity_poly.entity_id
_entity_poly.type
_entity_poly.pdbx_seq_one_letter_code
_entity_poly.pdbx_strand_id
1 'polypeptide(L)'
;MGIEHHNQPDELTTIVETSNIVFSTIFAVEMLMKIIAEGPFGYISNGFNVFDGVIVVLSVVELGQTFLGAREGSSGLSVLRTFRLLRILKLVRFMPNLRRQLFVMLRTMDNVAVFFSLLILFIFIFRMRFGCKAWQDEL
;
A
#
# COMPACT_ATOMS: atom_id res chain seq x y z
N MET A 1 5.86 -16.21 0.45
CA MET A 1 6.76 -15.14 -0.06
C MET A 1 8.12 -15.12 0.62
N GLY A 2 8.28 -15.51 1.89
CA GLY A 2 9.61 -15.63 2.52
C GLY A 2 10.35 -16.96 2.28
N ILE A 3 9.86 -17.84 1.40
CA ILE A 3 10.39 -19.20 1.15
C ILE A 3 10.87 -19.34 -0.30
N GLU A 4 10.84 -18.29 -1.11
CA GLU A 4 11.30 -18.36 -2.51
C GLU A 4 12.82 -18.48 -2.58
N HIS A 5 13.31 -19.68 -2.88
CA HIS A 5 14.72 -19.98 -3.13
C HIS A 5 14.94 -20.14 -4.63
N HIS A 6 16.16 -19.86 -5.11
CA HIS A 6 16.52 -19.82 -6.53
C HIS A 6 16.46 -21.17 -7.29
N ASN A 7 15.86 -22.21 -6.69
CA ASN A 7 15.67 -23.55 -7.27
C ASN A 7 14.41 -24.22 -6.67
N GLN A 8 13.27 -23.52 -6.78
CA GLN A 8 12.02 -23.96 -6.16
C GLN A 8 11.32 -25.00 -7.06
N PRO A 9 11.01 -26.21 -6.53
CA PRO A 9 10.25 -27.20 -7.29
C PRO A 9 8.86 -26.65 -7.63
N ASP A 10 8.35 -26.95 -8.82
CA ASP A 10 7.09 -26.41 -9.37
C ASP A 10 5.91 -26.53 -8.40
N GLU A 11 5.88 -27.61 -7.60
CA GLU A 11 4.85 -27.85 -6.58
C GLU A 11 4.73 -26.72 -5.56
N LEU A 12 5.85 -26.17 -5.10
CA LEU A 12 5.85 -25.17 -4.04
C LEU A 12 5.32 -23.82 -4.56
N THR A 13 5.59 -23.52 -5.83
CA THR A 13 5.05 -22.36 -6.55
C THR A 13 3.54 -22.48 -6.70
N THR A 14 3.05 -23.66 -7.10
CA THR A 14 1.61 -23.94 -7.22
C THR A 14 0.87 -23.83 -5.87
N ILE A 15 1.49 -24.31 -4.78
CA ILE A 15 0.91 -24.21 -3.43
C ILE A 15 0.78 -22.75 -2.99
N VAL A 16 1.81 -21.93 -3.19
CA VAL A 16 1.79 -20.51 -2.80
C VAL A 16 0.76 -19.73 -3.61
N GLU A 17 0.63 -20.03 -4.90
CA GLU A 17 -0.34 -19.38 -5.78
C GLU A 17 -1.78 -19.78 -5.45
N THR A 18 -2.02 -21.07 -5.23
CA THR A 18 -3.32 -21.60 -4.77
C THR A 18 -3.72 -21.00 -3.43
N SER A 19 -2.78 -20.90 -2.49
CA SER A 19 -3.02 -20.29 -1.18
C SER A 19 -3.43 -18.83 -1.28
N ASN A 20 -2.78 -18.05 -2.16
CA ASN A 20 -3.12 -16.64 -2.39
C ASN A 20 -4.53 -16.47 -2.97
N ILE A 21 -4.96 -17.37 -3.87
CA ILE A 21 -6.31 -17.38 -4.44
C ILE A 21 -7.38 -17.69 -3.37
N VAL A 22 -7.13 -18.71 -2.55
CA VAL A 22 -8.04 -19.10 -1.46
C VAL A 22 -8.20 -17.98 -0.44
N PHE A 23 -7.08 -17.40 0.01
CA PHE A 23 -7.14 -16.25 0.94
C PHE A 23 -7.85 -15.05 0.32
N SER A 24 -7.58 -14.73 -0.95
CA SER A 24 -8.26 -13.62 -1.64
C SER A 24 -9.77 -13.82 -1.70
N THR A 25 -10.22 -15.06 -1.93
CA THR A 25 -11.66 -15.39 -2.01
C THR A 25 -12.34 -15.25 -0.65
N ILE A 26 -11.71 -15.78 0.42
CA ILE A 26 -12.23 -15.66 1.79
C ILE A 26 -12.33 -14.18 2.19
N PHE A 27 -11.34 -13.37 1.85
CA PHE A 27 -11.35 -11.94 2.16
C PHE A 27 -12.38 -11.15 1.37
N ALA A 28 -12.65 -11.53 0.12
CA ALA A 28 -13.73 -10.94 -0.65
C ALA A 28 -15.11 -11.20 -0.02
N VAL A 29 -15.33 -12.43 0.47
CA VAL A 29 -16.57 -12.80 1.17
C VAL A 29 -16.70 -12.05 2.51
N GLU A 30 -15.63 -11.96 3.30
CA GLU A 30 -15.62 -11.20 4.56
C GLU A 30 -15.95 -9.72 4.33
N MET A 31 -15.40 -9.12 3.27
CA MET A 31 -15.65 -7.72 2.91
C MET A 31 -17.12 -7.51 2.50
N LEU A 32 -17.69 -8.40 1.68
CA LEU A 32 -19.11 -8.36 1.33
C LEU A 32 -20.01 -8.47 2.56
N MET A 33 -19.70 -9.38 3.50
CA MET A 33 -20.45 -9.50 4.75
C MET A 33 -20.38 -8.22 5.59
N LYS A 34 -19.20 -7.59 5.71
CA LYS A 34 -19.04 -6.32 6.45
C LYS A 34 -19.83 -5.17 5.83
N ILE A 35 -19.84 -5.06 4.49
CA ILE A 35 -20.62 -4.03 3.80
C ILE A 35 -22.12 -4.23 4.02
N ILE A 36 -22.61 -5.47 4.01
CA ILE A 36 -24.03 -5.77 4.25
C ILE A 36 -24.39 -5.49 5.71
N ALA A 37 -23.50 -5.77 6.67
CA ALA A 37 -23.75 -5.60 8.09
C ALA A 37 -23.71 -4.12 8.56
N GLU A 38 -22.71 -3.34 8.15
CA GLU A 38 -22.55 -1.93 8.58
C GLU A 38 -23.20 -0.92 7.61
N GLY A 39 -23.57 -1.36 6.41
CA GLY A 39 -23.96 -0.48 5.31
C GLY A 39 -22.78 0.30 4.71
N PRO A 40 -22.91 0.81 3.47
CA PRO A 40 -21.80 1.46 2.77
C PRO A 40 -21.31 2.74 3.45
N PHE A 41 -22.21 3.51 4.08
CA PHE A 41 -21.84 4.73 4.81
C PHE A 41 -21.15 4.44 6.16
N GLY A 42 -21.56 3.38 6.88
CA GLY A 42 -20.89 2.95 8.10
C GLY A 42 -19.49 2.41 7.83
N TYR A 43 -19.37 1.62 6.75
CA TYR A 43 -18.10 1.04 6.31
C TYR A 43 -17.06 2.11 5.94
N ILE A 44 -17.48 3.19 5.26
CA ILE A 44 -16.57 4.28 4.84
C ILE A 44 -16.15 5.15 6.04
N SER A 45 -16.98 5.26 7.08
CA SER A 45 -16.63 6.02 8.28
C SER A 45 -15.50 5.36 9.10
N ASN A 46 -15.30 4.05 8.98
CA ASN A 46 -14.25 3.34 9.68
C ASN A 46 -13.02 3.14 8.77
N GLY A 47 -11.97 3.92 8.99
CA GLY A 47 -10.75 3.88 8.18
C GLY A 47 -10.08 2.50 8.10
N PHE A 48 -10.27 1.62 9.09
CA PHE A 48 -9.77 0.25 9.05
C PHE A 48 -10.54 -0.64 8.09
N ASN A 49 -11.85 -0.45 7.99
CA ASN A 49 -12.70 -1.18 7.04
C ASN A 49 -12.41 -0.71 5.62
N VAL A 50 -12.22 0.59 5.41
CA VAL A 50 -11.77 1.14 4.11
C VAL A 50 -10.44 0.55 3.68
N PHE A 51 -9.43 0.53 4.57
CA PHE A 51 -8.13 -0.06 4.27
C PHE A 51 -8.22 -1.55 3.90
N ASP A 52 -9.02 -2.32 4.63
CA ASP A 52 -9.26 -3.74 4.34
C ASP A 52 -9.93 -3.92 2.96
N GLY A 53 -10.92 -3.08 2.64
CA GLY A 53 -11.62 -3.08 1.35
C GLY A 53 -10.70 -2.77 0.18
N VAL A 54 -9.81 -1.78 0.33
CA VAL A 54 -8.82 -1.42 -0.70
C VAL A 54 -7.87 -2.60 -0.98
N ILE A 55 -7.39 -3.30 0.05
CA ILE A 55 -6.54 -4.49 -0.14
C ILE A 55 -7.29 -5.59 -0.91
N VAL A 56 -8.56 -5.85 -0.59
CA VAL A 56 -9.37 -6.86 -1.28
C VAL A 56 -9.55 -6.51 -2.76
N VAL A 57 -9.93 -5.27 -3.07
CA VAL A 57 -10.11 -4.81 -4.46
C VAL A 57 -8.81 -4.94 -5.25
N LEU A 58 -7.69 -4.51 -4.68
CA LEU A 58 -6.37 -4.63 -5.31
C LEU A 58 -5.98 -6.09 -5.55
N SER A 59 -6.35 -6.99 -4.63
CA SER A 59 -6.09 -8.43 -4.77
C SER A 59 -6.87 -9.07 -5.91
N VAL A 60 -8.14 -8.69 -6.07
CA VAL A 60 -8.99 -9.17 -7.17
C VAL A 60 -8.48 -8.65 -8.52
N VAL A 61 -8.07 -7.38 -8.58
CA VAL A 61 -7.46 -6.79 -9.79
C VAL A 61 -6.17 -7.54 -10.16
N GLU A 62 -5.32 -7.83 -9.17
CA GLU A 62 -4.07 -8.57 -9.37
C GLU A 62 -4.31 -9.99 -9.94
N LEU A 63 -5.27 -10.72 -9.38
CA LEU A 63 -5.66 -12.04 -9.88
C LEU A 63 -6.23 -11.94 -11.30
N GLY A 64 -7.12 -10.97 -11.55
CA GLY A 64 -7.68 -10.73 -12.87
C GLY A 64 -6.61 -10.44 -13.93
N GLN A 65 -5.59 -9.65 -13.60
CA GLN A 65 -4.47 -9.38 -14.50
C GLN A 65 -3.58 -10.60 -14.74
N THR A 66 -3.41 -11.46 -13.75
CA THR A 66 -2.64 -12.71 -13.87
C THR A 66 -3.39 -13.72 -14.76
N PHE A 67 -4.71 -13.85 -14.60
CA PHE A 67 -5.55 -14.74 -15.40
C PHE A 67 -5.77 -14.26 -16.84
N LEU A 68 -5.92 -12.94 -17.06
CA LEU A 68 -6.17 -12.39 -18.40
C LEU A 68 -4.91 -12.33 -19.28
N GLY A 69 -3.74 -12.75 -18.77
CA GLY A 69 -2.51 -12.87 -19.57
C GLY A 69 -2.22 -11.61 -20.37
N ALA A 70 -2.42 -10.42 -19.77
CA ALA A 70 -2.28 -9.15 -20.45
C ALA A 70 -0.87 -9.07 -21.06
N ARG A 71 -0.85 -9.21 -22.38
CA ARG A 71 0.33 -9.43 -23.23
C ARG A 71 1.47 -8.46 -22.89
N GLU A 72 2.68 -9.01 -22.87
CA GLU A 72 3.98 -8.41 -22.50
C GLU A 72 4.39 -7.10 -23.24
N GLY A 73 3.53 -6.50 -24.05
CA GLY A 73 3.89 -5.40 -24.96
C GLY A 73 3.48 -3.98 -24.53
N SER A 74 2.78 -3.79 -23.41
CA SER A 74 2.36 -2.46 -22.94
C SER A 74 2.91 -2.18 -21.54
N SER A 75 3.03 -0.90 -21.18
CA SER A 75 3.50 -0.34 -19.90
C SER A 75 3.01 -1.00 -18.60
N GLY A 76 2.07 -1.96 -18.67
CA GLY A 76 1.60 -2.81 -17.59
C GLY A 76 2.66 -3.70 -16.94
N LEU A 77 3.74 -4.11 -17.60
CA LEU A 77 4.76 -4.99 -16.97
C LEU A 77 5.44 -4.36 -15.74
N SER A 78 5.65 -3.03 -15.73
CA SER A 78 6.20 -2.34 -14.56
C SER A 78 5.17 -2.25 -13.43
N VAL A 79 3.92 -1.93 -13.78
CA VAL A 79 2.80 -1.83 -12.83
C VAL A 79 2.48 -3.19 -12.20
N LEU A 80 2.57 -4.28 -12.98
CA LEU A 80 2.43 -5.66 -12.51
C LEU A 80 3.46 -6.02 -11.44
N ARG A 81 4.69 -5.48 -11.52
CA ARG A 81 5.70 -5.66 -10.45
C ARG A 81 5.33 -4.88 -9.19
N THR A 82 4.84 -3.66 -9.33
CA THR A 82 4.37 -2.85 -8.19
C THR A 82 3.16 -3.48 -7.51
N PHE A 83 2.23 -4.08 -8.26
CA PHE A 83 1.09 -4.81 -7.67
C PHE A 83 1.52 -6.02 -6.85
N ARG A 84 2.62 -6.70 -7.21
CA ARG A 84 3.18 -7.76 -6.36
C ARG A 84 3.64 -7.23 -4.99
N LEU A 85 4.12 -5.98 -4.89
CA LEU A 85 4.46 -5.38 -3.60
C LEU A 85 3.23 -5.24 -2.70
N LEU A 86 2.02 -5.08 -3.25
CA LEU A 86 0.78 -5.03 -2.46
C LEU A 86 0.49 -6.33 -1.72
N ARG A 87 1.05 -7.46 -2.17
CA ARG A 87 0.98 -8.73 -1.42
C ARG A 87 1.59 -8.59 -0.02
N ILE A 88 2.60 -7.72 0.16
CA ILE A 88 3.17 -7.46 1.49
C ILE A 88 2.18 -6.73 2.40
N LEU A 89 1.28 -5.92 1.83
CA LEU A 89 0.21 -5.27 2.59
C LEU A 89 -0.82 -6.28 3.12
N LYS A 90 -1.03 -7.41 2.41
CA LYS A 90 -1.84 -8.52 2.95
C LYS A 90 -1.23 -9.05 4.25
N LEU A 91 0.11 -9.11 4.35
CA LEU A 91 0.80 -9.58 5.56
C LEU A 91 0.58 -8.64 6.75
N VAL A 92 0.54 -7.32 6.51
CA VAL A 92 0.22 -6.31 7.52
C VAL A 92 -1.18 -6.55 8.11
N ARG A 93 -2.13 -7.04 7.31
CA ARG A 93 -3.44 -7.43 7.82
C ARG A 93 -3.37 -8.66 8.73
N PHE A 94 -2.60 -9.69 8.37
CA PHE A 94 -2.43 -10.91 9.18
C PHE A 94 -1.76 -10.65 10.54
N MET A 95 -0.95 -9.59 10.65
CA MET A 95 -0.28 -9.22 11.89
C MET A 95 -0.99 -8.03 12.55
N PRO A 96 -2.03 -8.26 13.41
CA PRO A 96 -2.77 -7.18 14.05
C PRO A 96 -1.87 -6.27 14.91
N ASN A 97 -0.77 -6.81 15.44
CA ASN A 97 0.24 -6.06 16.17
C ASN A 97 0.91 -4.98 15.30
N LEU A 98 1.31 -5.34 14.07
CA LEU A 98 1.89 -4.40 13.10
C LEU A 98 0.89 -3.32 12.70
N ARG A 99 -0.37 -3.69 12.49
CA ARG A 99 -1.44 -2.74 12.16
C ARG A 99 -1.64 -1.70 13.25
N ARG A 100 -1.71 -2.14 14.51
CA ARG A 100 -1.83 -1.24 15.67
C ARG A 100 -0.62 -0.31 15.76
N GLN A 101 0.58 -0.86 15.56
CA GLN A 101 1.82 -0.10 15.63
C GLN A 101 1.90 0.97 14.52
N LEU A 102 1.56 0.62 13.27
CA LEU A 102 1.50 1.57 12.15
C LEU A 102 0.48 2.68 12.42
N PHE A 103 -0.68 2.35 12.97
CA PHE A 103 -1.69 3.35 13.32
C PHE A 103 -1.19 4.35 14.37
N VAL A 104 -0.53 3.86 15.43
CA VAL A 104 0.06 4.73 16.45
C VAL A 104 1.16 5.60 15.83
N MET A 105 2.01 5.02 14.98
CA MET A 105 3.07 5.75 14.29
C MET A 105 2.51 6.87 13.40
N LEU A 106 1.46 6.58 12.62
CA LEU A 106 0.80 7.59 11.81
C LEU A 106 0.17 8.69 12.67
N ARG A 107 -0.45 8.35 13.81
CA ARG A 107 -0.97 9.36 14.73
C ARG A 107 0.13 10.25 15.32
N THR A 108 1.31 9.70 15.59
CA THR A 108 2.46 10.51 16.01
C THR A 108 3.05 11.35 14.86
N MET A 109 2.83 10.92 13.62
CA MET A 109 3.31 11.60 12.43
C MET A 109 2.64 12.96 12.24
N ASP A 110 1.38 13.14 12.67
CA ASP A 110 0.70 14.44 12.61
C ASP A 110 1.46 15.52 13.41
N ASN A 111 1.93 15.17 14.61
CA ASN A 111 2.74 16.09 15.43
C ASN A 111 4.10 16.36 14.77
N VAL A 112 4.72 15.31 14.22
CA VAL A 112 6.00 15.40 13.51
C VAL A 112 5.86 16.22 12.23
N ALA A 113 4.72 16.17 11.55
CA ALA A 113 4.44 16.94 10.33
C ALA A 113 4.46 18.44 10.59
N VAL A 114 4.02 18.90 11.76
CA VAL A 114 4.13 20.31 12.17
C VAL A 114 5.60 20.71 12.26
N PHE A 115 6.46 19.90 12.88
CA PHE A 115 7.90 20.16 12.92
C PHE A 115 8.53 20.21 11.52
N PHE A 116 8.18 19.27 10.63
CA PHE A 116 8.64 19.29 9.25
C PHE A 116 8.15 20.53 8.49
N SER A 117 6.92 20.96 8.72
CA SER A 117 6.37 22.17 8.08
C SER A 117 7.14 23.43 8.49
N LEU A 118 7.51 23.54 9.77
CA LEU A 118 8.35 24.62 10.28
C LEU A 118 9.78 24.55 9.71
N LEU A 119 10.35 23.34 9.60
CA LEU A 119 11.66 23.13 8.99
C LEU A 119 11.68 23.57 7.52
N ILE A 120 10.65 23.21 6.75
CA ILE A 120 10.52 23.62 5.34
C ILE A 120 10.39 25.14 5.23
N LEU A 121 9.59 25.77 6.10
CA LEU A 121 9.45 27.23 6.15
C LEU A 121 10.79 27.91 6.46
N PHE A 122 11.54 27.37 7.42
CA PHE A 122 12.86 27.88 7.79
C PHE A 122 13.85 27.80 6.61
N ILE A 123 13.92 26.64 5.95
CA ILE A 123 14.75 26.46 4.74
C ILE A 123 14.34 27.45 3.65
N PHE A 124 13.03 27.68 3.47
CA PHE A 124 12.51 28.62 2.48
C PHE A 124 12.97 30.06 2.75
N ILE A 125 12.89 30.54 4.00
CA ILE A 125 13.33 31.89 4.39
C ILE A 125 14.83 32.06 4.18
N PHE A 126 15.64 31.08 4.60
CA PHE A 126 17.10 31.12 4.41
C PHE A 126 17.48 31.15 2.93
N ARG A 127 16.84 30.31 2.12
CA ARG A 127 17.06 30.28 0.68
C ARG A 127 16.67 31.59 0.01
N MET A 128 15.58 32.24 0.41
CA MET A 128 15.22 33.57 -0.08
C MET A 128 16.24 34.64 0.33
N ARG A 129 16.63 34.67 1.61
CA ARG A 129 17.53 35.69 2.15
C ARG A 129 18.95 35.58 1.57
N PHE A 130 19.50 34.37 1.48
CA PHE A 130 20.83 34.13 0.89
C PHE A 130 20.81 34.10 -0.63
N GLY A 131 19.74 33.57 -1.24
CA GLY A 131 19.60 33.51 -2.69
C GLY A 131 19.46 34.89 -3.34
N CYS A 132 18.66 35.79 -2.75
CA CYS A 132 18.59 37.18 -3.21
C CYS A 132 19.87 37.96 -2.93
N LYS A 133 20.58 37.66 -1.83
CA LYS A 133 21.86 38.31 -1.50
C LYS A 133 22.93 37.94 -2.54
N ALA A 134 23.05 36.64 -2.87
CA ALA A 134 23.98 36.15 -3.88
C ALA A 134 23.68 36.72 -5.29
N TRP A 135 22.40 36.84 -5.67
CA TRP A 135 22.01 37.46 -6.95
C TRP A 135 22.28 38.96 -7.02
N GLN A 136 22.31 39.68 -5.90
CA GLN A 136 22.61 41.11 -5.84
C GLN A 136 24.12 41.38 -5.85
N ASP A 137 24.94 40.45 -5.37
CA ASP A 137 26.40 40.59 -5.33
C ASP A 137 27.05 40.25 -6.70
N GLU A 138 26.30 39.68 -7.65
CA GLU A 138 26.73 39.30 -9.01
C GLU A 138 26.34 40.32 -10.11
N LEU A 139 25.65 41.42 -9.75
CA LEU A 139 25.16 42.49 -10.63
C LEU A 139 25.82 43.84 -10.30
#